data_AF-A0A2V2N996-F1
#
_entry.id   AF-A0A2V2N996-F1
#
_cell.length_a   1.000
_cell.length_b   1.000
_cell.length_c   1.000
_cell.angle_alpha   90.00
_cell.angle_beta   90.00
_cell.angle_gamma   90.00
#
_symmetry.space_group_name_H-M   'P 1'
#
loop_
_entity.id
_entity.type
_entity.pdbx_description
1 polymer ?
#
loop_
_entity_poly.entity_id
_entity_poly.type
_entity_poly.pdbx_seq_one_letter_code
_entity_poly.pdbx_strand_id
1 'polypeptide(L)'
;MRISIHFNSRKEQNSLYDWADISVGESRIGKARCKIDKSTITIFTINIYQDWERRGYGKEFIDYCKEHYLTVIADRVRPVSIGFWESMEFTDTMDGCWIFHAPLRMDKGE
;
A
#
# COMPACT_ATOMS: atom_id res chain seq x y z
N MET A 1 -1.56 -0.84 -16.22
CA MET A 1 -0.42 -1.75 -16.48
C MET A 1 -0.46 -2.79 -15.36
N ARG A 2 0.46 -3.75 -15.27
CA ARG A 2 0.57 -4.54 -14.03
C ARG A 2 1.94 -4.27 -13.44
N ILE A 3 1.98 -3.52 -12.34
CA ILE A 3 3.18 -3.38 -11.53
C ILE A 3 3.60 -4.74 -10.94
N SER A 4 4.90 -4.90 -10.70
CA SER A 4 5.43 -5.94 -9.82
C SER A 4 5.86 -5.30 -8.50
N ILE A 5 5.62 -6.01 -7.39
CA ILE A 5 5.98 -5.56 -6.05
C ILE A 5 6.92 -6.57 -5.42
N HIS A 6 8.07 -6.09 -4.97
CA HIS A 6 9.02 -6.88 -4.20
C HIS A 6 9.14 -6.31 -2.78
N PHE A 7 8.80 -7.12 -1.78
CA PHE A 7 8.94 -6.73 -0.38
C PHE A 7 10.29 -7.13 0.16
N ASN A 8 11.00 -6.14 0.72
CA ASN A 8 12.24 -6.30 1.45
C ASN A 8 11.91 -6.20 2.94
N SER A 9 12.11 -7.29 3.70
CA SER A 9 11.71 -7.30 5.10
C SER A 9 12.60 -6.42 5.95
N ARG A 10 12.03 -5.84 7.01
CA ARG A 10 12.75 -5.02 7.99
C ARG A 10 13.94 -5.76 8.61
N LYS A 11 13.83 -7.08 8.77
CA LYS A 11 14.87 -7.95 9.34
C LYS A 11 16.07 -8.10 8.39
N GLU A 12 15.82 -8.36 7.12
CA GLU A 12 16.87 -8.49 6.10
C GLU A 12 17.58 -7.16 5.84
N GLN A 13 16.84 -6.06 5.92
CA GLN A 13 17.34 -4.71 5.67
C GLN A 13 17.94 -4.05 6.92
N ASN A 14 17.91 -4.73 8.07
CA ASN A 14 18.31 -4.17 9.37
C ASN A 14 17.68 -2.78 9.62
N SER A 15 16.38 -2.68 9.36
CA SER A 15 15.58 -1.45 9.36
C SER A 15 14.41 -1.56 10.34
N LEU A 16 13.86 -0.41 10.73
CA LEU A 16 12.59 -0.36 11.48
C LEU A 16 11.37 -0.64 10.59
N TYR A 17 11.53 -0.56 9.26
CA TYR A 17 10.44 -0.63 8.29
C TYR A 17 10.69 -1.74 7.25
N ASP A 18 9.61 -2.27 6.70
CA ASP A 18 9.68 -3.01 5.43
C ASP A 18 9.65 -2.01 4.27
N TRP A 19 10.21 -2.43 3.14
CA TRP A 19 10.20 -1.65 1.91
C TRP A 19 9.55 -2.45 0.80
N ALA A 20 8.65 -1.82 0.04
CA ALA A 20 8.08 -2.40 -1.16
C ALA A 20 8.68 -1.69 -2.38
N ASP A 21 9.39 -2.42 -3.22
CA ASP A 21 9.88 -1.93 -4.51
C ASP A 21 8.77 -2.09 -5.53
N ILE A 22 8.43 -1.00 -6.23
CA ILE A 22 7.35 -0.96 -7.23
C ILE A 22 8.01 -0.86 -8.59
N SER A 23 7.75 -1.82 -9.47
CA SER A 23 8.43 -1.94 -10.76
C SER A 23 7.45 -2.14 -11.91
N VAL A 24 7.89 -1.72 -13.10
CA VAL A 24 7.25 -1.96 -14.40
C VAL A 24 8.29 -2.63 -15.30
N GLY A 25 8.05 -3.89 -15.66
CA GLY A 25 9.09 -4.70 -16.28
C GLY A 25 10.31 -4.75 -15.36
N GLU A 26 11.47 -4.40 -15.91
CA GLU A 26 12.74 -4.36 -15.17
C GLU A 26 13.03 -3.00 -14.50
N SER A 27 12.21 -1.99 -14.76
CA SER A 27 12.42 -0.64 -14.22
C SER A 27 11.75 -0.49 -12.87
N ARG A 28 12.52 -0.13 -11.84
CA ARG A 28 11.96 0.32 -10.56
C ARG A 28 11.42 1.73 -10.72
N ILE A 29 10.12 1.88 -10.53
CA ILE A 29 9.38 3.13 -10.76
C ILE A 29 8.96 3.83 -9.46
N GLY A 30 9.16 3.16 -8.32
CA GLY A 30 8.82 3.71 -7.04
C GLY A 30 9.20 2.81 -5.88
N LYS A 31 8.84 3.27 -4.68
CA LYS A 31 8.97 2.51 -3.45
C LYS A 31 7.93 2.92 -2.43
N ALA A 32 7.50 1.99 -1.60
CA ALA A 32 6.69 2.27 -0.44
C ALA A 32 7.42 1.86 0.85
N ARG A 33 7.26 2.66 1.89
CA ARG A 33 7.69 2.31 3.25
C ARG A 33 6.48 1.76 3.96
N CYS A 34 6.60 0.57 4.54
CA CYS A 34 5.48 -0.10 5.17
C CYS A 34 5.90 -0.91 6.40
N LYS A 35 4.90 -1.42 7.10
CA LYS A 35 5.04 -2.43 8.14
C LYS A 35 4.06 -3.55 7.84
N ILE A 36 4.57 -4.75 7.59
CA ILE A 36 3.77 -5.95 7.40
C ILE A 36 3.78 -6.76 8.70
N ASP A 37 2.59 -6.95 9.26
CA ASP A 37 2.36 -7.78 10.44
C ASP A 37 1.18 -8.73 10.16
N LYS A 38 1.47 -10.03 10.00
CA LYS A 38 0.48 -11.08 9.65
C LYS A 38 -0.31 -10.71 8.38
N SER A 39 -1.60 -10.44 8.53
CA SER A 39 -2.54 -10.09 7.46
C SER A 39 -2.78 -8.58 7.34
N THR A 40 -1.99 -7.77 8.03
CA THR A 40 -2.08 -6.31 8.02
C THR A 40 -0.85 -5.70 7.38
N ILE A 41 -1.07 -4.71 6.50
CA ILE A 41 -0.02 -3.83 6.00
C ILE A 41 -0.33 -2.39 6.41
N THR A 42 0.61 -1.75 7.11
CA THR A 42 0.59 -0.32 7.40
C THR A 42 1.52 0.39 6.43
N ILE A 43 1.00 1.33 5.64
CA ILE A 43 1.70 2.11 4.64
C ILE A 43 2.00 3.48 5.24
N PHE A 44 3.28 3.83 5.33
CA PHE A 44 3.71 5.14 5.84
C PHE A 44 3.94 6.15 4.71
N THR A 45 4.45 5.68 3.57
CA THR A 45 4.74 6.52 2.42
C THR A 45 4.67 5.68 1.14
N ILE A 46 4.11 6.24 0.08
CA ILE A 46 4.24 5.72 -1.29
C ILE A 46 4.94 6.81 -2.09
N ASN A 47 6.05 6.47 -2.74
CA ASN A 47 6.81 7.37 -3.58
C ASN A 47 6.94 6.78 -4.98
N ILE A 48 6.21 7.33 -5.94
CA ILE A 48 6.38 7.05 -7.36
C ILE A 48 7.38 8.08 -7.90
N TYR A 49 8.40 7.63 -8.63
CA TYR A 49 9.44 8.52 -9.15
C TYR A 49 8.86 9.48 -10.19
N GLN A 50 9.45 10.67 -10.27
CA GLN A 50 8.94 11.82 -11.05
C GLN A 50 8.55 11.46 -12.49
N ASP A 51 9.37 10.67 -13.19
CA ASP A 51 9.13 10.25 -14.58
C ASP A 51 7.90 9.34 -14.76
N TRP A 52 7.41 8.78 -13.65
CA TRP A 52 6.34 7.79 -13.58
C TRP A 52 5.10 8.31 -12.86
N GLU A 53 5.11 9.56 -12.38
CA GLU A 53 3.97 10.17 -11.69
C GLU A 53 2.73 10.31 -12.58
N ARG A 54 1.55 10.45 -11.95
CA ARG A 54 0.25 10.68 -12.61
C ARG A 54 -0.18 9.60 -13.62
N ARG A 55 0.41 8.41 -13.54
CA ARG A 55 0.06 7.24 -14.38
C ARG A 55 -0.77 6.18 -13.65
N GLY A 56 -1.17 6.44 -12.40
CA GLY A 56 -2.03 5.54 -11.62
C GLY A 56 -1.29 4.46 -10.80
N TYR A 57 0.05 4.42 -10.79
CA TYR A 57 0.78 3.37 -10.07
C TYR A 57 0.59 3.37 -8.55
N GLY A 58 0.32 4.54 -7.95
CA GLY A 58 -0.07 4.60 -6.54
C GLY A 58 -1.38 3.85 -6.28
N LYS A 59 -2.36 3.99 -7.18
CA LYS A 59 -3.60 3.21 -7.13
C LYS A 59 -3.33 1.72 -7.34
N GLU A 60 -2.56 1.35 -8.37
CA GLU A 60 -2.23 -0.07 -8.63
C GLU A 60 -1.53 -0.72 -7.41
N PHE A 61 -0.68 0.02 -6.70
CA PHE A 61 -0.06 -0.46 -5.46
C PHE A 61 -1.09 -0.69 -4.34
N ILE A 62 -2.04 0.23 -4.17
CA ILE A 62 -3.12 0.06 -3.19
C ILE A 62 -4.03 -1.11 -3.54
N ASP A 63 -4.41 -1.25 -4.81
CA ASP A 63 -5.22 -2.37 -5.29
C ASP A 63 -4.53 -3.71 -4.96
N TYR A 64 -3.22 -3.82 -5.23
CA TYR A 64 -2.44 -4.99 -4.81
C TYR A 64 -2.51 -5.21 -3.29
N CYS A 65 -2.33 -4.17 -2.47
CA CYS A 65 -2.42 -4.32 -1.02
C CYS A 65 -3.80 -4.83 -0.58
N LYS A 66 -4.88 -4.32 -1.17
CA LYS A 66 -6.25 -4.76 -0.87
C LYS A 66 -6.50 -6.22 -1.26
N GLU A 67 -5.87 -6.71 -2.34
CA GLU A 67 -5.99 -8.09 -2.80
C GLU A 67 -5.28 -9.09 -1.88
N HIS A 68 -4.19 -8.65 -1.24
CA HIS A 68 -3.25 -9.53 -0.52
C HIS A 68 -3.31 -9.42 1.01
N TYR A 69 -3.91 -8.36 1.57
CA TYR A 69 -3.98 -8.13 3.01
C TYR A 69 -5.44 -7.95 3.47
N LEU A 70 -5.75 -8.45 4.66
CA LEU A 70 -7.09 -8.30 5.26
C LEU A 70 -7.32 -6.89 5.77
N THR A 71 -6.26 -6.20 6.19
CA THR A 71 -6.33 -4.81 6.64
C THR A 71 -5.18 -4.02 6.03
N VAL A 72 -5.53 -2.89 5.42
CA VAL A 72 -4.57 -1.94 4.87
C VAL A 72 -4.75 -0.62 5.63
N ILE A 73 -3.68 -0.13 6.24
CA ILE A 73 -3.68 1.11 7.02
C ILE A 73 -2.80 2.11 6.30
N ALA A 74 -3.28 3.32 6.05
CA ALA A 74 -2.45 4.45 5.68
C ALA A 74 -2.20 5.30 6.92
N ASP A 75 -0.94 5.39 7.35
CA ASP A 75 -0.55 6.14 8.54
C ASP A 75 -0.25 7.61 8.20
N ARG A 76 -0.69 8.54 9.07
CA ARG A 76 -0.44 9.98 8.98
C ARG A 76 -0.80 10.57 7.61
N VAL A 77 -2.02 10.29 7.16
CA VAL A 77 -2.56 10.83 5.91
C VAL A 77 -2.55 12.36 5.95
N ARG A 78 -1.91 12.96 4.94
CA ARG A 78 -1.87 14.42 4.80
C ARG A 78 -3.19 14.93 4.23
N PRO A 79 -3.65 16.14 4.59
CA PRO A 79 -4.88 16.72 4.05
C PRO A 79 -4.97 16.72 2.52
N VAL A 80 -3.85 17.00 1.84
CA VAL A 80 -3.76 17.01 0.37
C VAL A 80 -3.95 15.64 -0.29
N SER A 81 -3.83 14.55 0.47
CA SER A 81 -3.95 13.18 -0.02
C SER A 81 -5.27 12.53 0.38
N ILE A 82 -6.15 13.21 1.14
CA ILE A 82 -7.44 12.67 1.60
C ILE A 82 -8.27 12.13 0.43
N GLY A 83 -8.47 12.94 -0.61
CA GLY A 83 -9.28 12.52 -1.77
C GLY A 83 -8.74 11.28 -2.49
N PHE A 84 -7.42 11.04 -2.44
CA PHE A 84 -6.85 9.79 -2.96
C PHE A 84 -7.30 8.59 -2.12
N TRP A 85 -7.17 8.66 -0.79
CA TRP A 85 -7.53 7.56 0.11
C TRP A 85 -9.05 7.30 0.13
N GLU A 86 -9.87 8.35 0.09
CA GLU A 86 -11.33 8.25 -0.07
C GLU A 86 -11.70 7.55 -1.38
N SER A 87 -11.05 7.92 -2.50
CA SER A 87 -11.29 7.26 -3.80
C SER A 87 -10.86 5.79 -3.79
N MET A 88 -10.00 5.40 -2.84
CA MET A 88 -9.59 4.03 -2.59
C MET A 88 -10.42 3.39 -1.47
N GLU A 89 -11.57 3.94 -1.09
CA GLU A 89 -12.50 3.36 -0.10
C GLU A 89 -11.89 3.14 1.28
N PHE A 90 -10.88 3.94 1.66
CA PHE A 90 -10.40 3.97 3.03
C PHE A 90 -11.31 4.86 3.87
N THR A 91 -11.47 4.51 5.14
CA THR A 91 -12.23 5.29 6.12
C THR A 91 -11.28 5.97 7.09
N ASP A 92 -11.52 7.26 7.35
CA ASP A 92 -10.78 8.04 8.36
C ASP A 92 -11.07 7.51 9.77
N THR A 93 -10.03 7.23 10.56
CA THR A 93 -10.15 6.83 11.97
C THR A 93 -10.05 8.01 12.94
N MET A 94 -9.99 9.25 12.45
CA MET A 94 -9.94 10.50 13.20
C MET A 94 -8.65 10.70 14.03
N ASP A 95 -7.64 9.87 13.84
CA ASP A 95 -6.32 9.93 14.48
C ASP A 95 -5.19 10.15 13.46
N GLY A 96 -5.55 10.49 12.22
CA GLY A 96 -4.63 10.65 11.10
C GLY A 96 -4.30 9.33 10.39
N CYS A 97 -4.83 8.19 10.85
CA CYS A 97 -4.82 6.95 10.10
C CYS A 97 -6.09 6.81 9.26
N TRP A 98 -5.95 6.07 8.16
CA TRP A 98 -7.05 5.72 7.28
C TRP A 98 -7.01 4.22 7.06
N ILE A 99 -8.14 3.53 7.14
CA ILE A 99 -8.17 2.06 7.13
C ILE A 99 -9.10 1.53 6.05
N PHE A 100 -8.63 0.50 5.35
CA PHE A 100 -9.43 -0.40 4.53
C PHE A 100 -9.44 -1.80 5.16
N HIS A 101 -10.63 -2.38 5.30
CA HIS A 101 -10.81 -3.78 5.65
C HIS A 101 -11.29 -4.53 4.42
N ALA A 102 -10.57 -5.60 4.05
CA ALA A 102 -11.04 -6.48 3.00
C ALA A 102 -12.42 -7.03 3.39
N PRO A 103 -13.36 -7.14 2.44
CA PRO A 103 -14.64 -7.80 2.72
C PRO A 103 -14.33 -9.20 3.23
N LEU A 104 -15.03 -9.62 4.30
CA LEU A 104 -14.94 -10.98 4.81
C LEU A 104 -15.12 -11.92 3.62
N ARG A 105 -14.07 -12.67 3.28
CA ARG A 105 -14.21 -13.79 2.36
C ARG A 105 -15.10 -14.77 3.11
N MET A 106 -16.39 -14.75 2.82
CA MET A 106 -17.24 -15.87 3.19
C MET A 106 -16.70 -17.04 2.38
N ASP A 107 -15.99 -17.94 3.05
CA ASP A 107 -15.62 -19.22 2.48
C ASP A 107 -16.91 -19.83 1.94
N LYS A 108 -17.01 -19.91 0.61
CA LYS A 108 -17.94 -20.85 -0.01
C LYS A 108 -17.37 -22.21 0.34
N GLY A 109 -17.79 -22.74 1.49
CA GLY A 109 -17.53 -24.12 1.86
C GLY A 109 -17.88 -25.02 0.69
N GLU A 110 -16.93 -25.88 0.36
CA GLU A 110 -17.09 -27.00 -0.57
C GLU A 110 -18.22 -27.95 -0.13
#